data_AF-A0A3D4AUZ7-F1
#
_entry.id   AF-A0A3D4AUZ7-F1
#
_cell.length_a   1.000
_cell.length_b   1.000
_cell.length_c   1.000
_cell.angle_alpha   90.00
_cell.angle_beta   90.00
_cell.angle_gamma   90.00
#
_symmetry.space_group_name_H-M   'P 1'
#
loop_
_entity.id
_entity.type
_entity.pdbx_description
1 polymer ?
#
loop_
_entity_poly.entity_id
_entity_poly.type
_entity_poly.pdbx_seq_one_letter_code
_entity_poly.pdbx_strand_id
1 'polypeptide(L)' 'FTDLDGTLLNHRDYSTEAVDTLLQELQYSGVPVVFNTSKTFSEVVALQQALNIKQPFIVENGSAV' A
#
# COMPACT_ATOMS: atom_id res chain seq x y z
N PHE A 1 0.02 7.47 7.74
CA PHE A 1 0.96 6.33 7.71
C PHE A 1 0.19 5.08 8.11
N THR A 2 -0.19 4.28 7.12
CA THR A 2 -0.91 3.02 7.33
C THR A 2 0.07 1.88 7.10
N ASP A 3 0.08 0.90 8.02
CA ASP A 3 0.97 -0.25 7.96
C ASP A 3 0.41 -1.28 6.98
N LEU A 4 1.18 -1.62 5.94
CA LEU A 4 0.70 -2.53 4.90
C LEU A 4 0.54 -3.95 5.43
N ASP A 5 1.40 -4.37 6.37
CA ASP A 5 1.40 -5.71 6.95
C ASP A 5 0.52 -5.75 8.20
N GLY A 6 -0.70 -6.27 8.04
CA GLY A 6 -1.60 -6.55 9.17
C GLY A 6 -2.66 -5.48 9.46
N THR A 7 -2.68 -4.34 8.77
CA THR A 7 -3.85 -3.43 8.79
C THR A 7 -4.56 -3.27 7.45
N LEU A 8 -3.81 -3.15 6.34
CA LEU A 8 -4.41 -2.85 5.03
C LEU A 8 -4.57 -4.09 4.14
N LEU A 9 -3.60 -5.00 4.14
CA LEU A 9 -3.67 -6.28 3.43
C LEU A 9 -4.08 -7.36 4.42
N ASN A 10 -5.22 -8.00 4.16
CA ASN A 10 -5.65 -9.15 4.93
C ASN A 10 -4.62 -10.28 4.70
N HIS A 11 -3.90 -10.70 5.75
CA HIS A 11 -2.78 -11.67 5.69
C HIS A 11 -3.13 -13.03 5.06
N ARG A 12 -4.41 -13.31 4.80
CA ARG A 12 -4.86 -14.58 4.20
C ARG A 12 -4.98 -14.53 2.68
N ASP A 13 -5.41 -13.41 2.12
CA ASP A 13 -5.89 -13.40 0.73
C ASP A 13 -5.25 -12.34 -0.15
N TYR A 14 -4.46 -11.39 0.41
CA TYR A 14 -3.89 -10.24 -0.35
C TYR A 14 -4.92 -9.55 -1.26
N SER A 15 -6.22 -9.66 -0.94
CA SER A 15 -7.29 -9.13 -1.78
C SER A 15 -7.34 -7.61 -1.62
N THR A 16 -7.17 -6.91 -2.72
CA THR A 16 -7.18 -5.44 -2.77
C THR A 16 -8.58 -4.88 -2.84
N GLU A 17 -9.63 -5.67 -3.04
CA GLU A 17 -10.99 -5.15 -3.27
C GLU A 17 -11.49 -4.23 -2.14
N ALA A 18 -11.21 -4.58 -0.89
CA ALA A 18 -11.56 -3.74 0.26
C ALA A 18 -10.73 -2.45 0.34
N VAL A 19 -9.49 -2.52 -0.15
CA VAL A 19 -8.55 -1.40 -0.18
C VAL A 19 -8.88 -0.46 -1.35
N ASP A 20 -9.27 -1.00 -2.50
CA ASP A 20 -9.50 -0.26 -3.73
C ASP A 20 -10.63 0.75 -3.59
N THR A 21 -11.72 0.39 -2.90
CA THR A 21 -12.84 1.31 -2.65
C THR A 21 -12.40 2.49 -1.77
N LEU A 22 -11.68 2.21 -0.68
CA LEU A 22 -11.17 3.23 0.23
C LEU A 22 -10.15 4.14 -0.47
N LEU A 23 -9.24 3.57 -1.25
CA LEU A 23 -8.25 4.34 -2.02
C LEU A 23 -8.92 5.23 -3.05
N GLN A 24 -9.97 4.76 -3.72
CA GLN A 24 -10.74 5.57 -4.65
C GLN A 24 -11.40 6.74 -3.92
N GLU A 25 -12.08 6.52 -2.80
CA GLU A 25 -12.71 7.60 -2.02
C GLU A 25 -11.71 8.66 -1.55
N LEU A 26 -10.54 8.23 -1.06
CA LEU A 26 -9.47 9.12 -0.63
C LEU A 26 -8.90 9.92 -1.82
N GLN A 27 -8.72 9.27 -2.97
CA GLN A 27 -8.28 9.94 -4.19
C GLN A 27 -9.31 10.94 -4.71
N TYR A 28 -10.60 10.59 -4.71
CA TYR A 28 -11.70 11.51 -5.05
C TYR A 28 -11.76 12.71 -4.10
N SER A 29 -11.41 12.51 -2.83
CA SER A 29 -11.36 13.56 -1.81
C SER A 29 -10.09 14.41 -1.89
N GLY A 30 -9.18 14.14 -2.84
CA GLY A 30 -7.91 14.84 -2.98
C GLY A 30 -6.91 14.56 -1.85
N VAL A 31 -7.13 13.49 -1.07
CA VAL A 31 -6.27 13.10 0.04
C VAL A 31 -5.15 12.21 -0.51
N PRO A 32 -3.87 12.65 -0.43
CA PRO A 32 -2.77 11.82 -0.87
C PRO A 32 -2.59 10.61 0.07
N VAL A 33 -2.51 9.41 -0.50
CA VAL A 33 -2.25 8.18 0.24
C VAL A 33 -0.81 7.75 0.00
N VAL A 34 -0.07 7.57 1.11
CA VAL A 34 1.29 7.02 1.10
C VAL A 34 1.29 5.79 2.01
N PHE A 35 1.69 4.66 1.45
CA PHE A 35 1.80 3.41 2.19
C PHE A 35 3.11 3.36 2.98
N ASN A 36 3.10 2.74 4.15
CA ASN A 36 4.31 2.49 4.93
C ASN A 36 4.42 1.00 5.22
N THR A 37 5.58 0.41 4.97
CA THR A 37 5.79 -1.03 5.18
C THR A 37 7.22 -1.31 5.64
N SER A 38 7.39 -2.42 6.36
CA SER A 38 8.71 -2.96 6.70
C SER A 38 9.38 -3.70 5.54
N LYS A 39 8.65 -3.95 4.45
CA LYS A 39 9.17 -4.60 3.25
C LYS A 39 10.25 -3.77 2.56
N THR A 40 11.15 -4.46 1.88
CA THR A 40 12.17 -3.87 1.01
C THR A 40 11.55 -3.27 -0.24
N PHE A 41 12.29 -2.37 -0.91
CA PHE A 41 11.86 -1.80 -2.19
C PHE A 41 11.54 -2.87 -3.25
N SER A 42 12.38 -3.91 -3.35
CA SER A 42 12.17 -5.00 -4.31
C SER A 42 10.86 -5.75 -4.09
N GLU A 43 10.50 -6.01 -2.83
CA GLU A 43 9.22 -6.63 -2.47
C GLU A 43 8.03 -5.71 -2.79
N VAL A 44 8.16 -4.41 -2.54
CA VAL A 44 7.12 -3.43 -2.85
C VAL A 44 6.91 -3.28 -4.36
N VAL A 45 7.97 -3.28 -5.17
CA VAL A 45 7.83 -3.23 -6.64
C VAL A 45 7.07 -4.46 -7.16
N ALA A 46 7.37 -5.65 -6.62
CA ALA A 46 6.63 -6.86 -6.98
C ALA A 46 5.15 -6.76 -6.57
N LEU A 47 4.85 -6.19 -5.40
CA LEU A 47 3.47 -5.96 -4.94
C LEU A 47 2.74 -4.92 -5.78
N GLN A 48 3.37 -3.81 -6.14
CA GLN A 48 2.79 -2.79 -7.02
C GLN A 48 2.39 -3.38 -8.37
N GLN A 49 3.22 -4.26 -8.94
CA GLN A 49 2.93 -4.96 -10.18
C GLN A 49 1.80 -5.98 -10.02
N ALA A 50 1.84 -6.81 -8.97
CA ALA A 50 0.85 -7.85 -8.74
C ALA A 50 -0.54 -7.28 -8.45
N LEU A 51 -0.60 -6.14 -7.76
CA LEU A 51 -1.82 -5.51 -7.29
C LEU A 51 -2.26 -4.30 -8.15
N ASN A 52 -1.48 -3.96 -9.18
CA ASN A 52 -1.68 -2.78 -10.03
C ASN A 52 -1.83 -1.46 -9.22
N ILE A 53 -1.10 -1.35 -8.12
CA ILE A 53 -1.08 -0.19 -7.22
C ILE A 53 -0.02 0.80 -7.71
N LYS A 54 -0.39 2.08 -7.85
CA LYS A 54 0.49 3.15 -8.35
C LYS A 54 0.82 4.23 -7.31
N GLN A 55 0.30 4.06 -6.12
CA GLN A 55 0.50 4.97 -5.00
C GLN A 55 1.94 4.86 -4.47
N PRO A 56 2.51 5.95 -3.93
CA PRO A 56 3.83 5.94 -3.34
C PRO A 56 3.90 5.07 -2.07
N PHE A 57 5.07 4.49 -1.83
CA PHE A 57 5.38 3.66 -0.67
C PHE A 57 6.62 4.20 0.05
N ILE A 58 6.59 4.10 1.37
CA ILE A 58 7.72 4.23 2.26
C ILE A 58 8.08 2.80 2.70
N VAL A 59 9.33 2.44 2.48
CA VAL A 59 9.84 1.07 2.67
C VAL A 59 10.74 1.00 3.90
N GLU A 60 10.94 -0.22 4.39
CA GLU A 60 11.82 -0.48 5.54
C GLU A 60 11.53 0.43 6.75
N ASN A 61 10.24 0.66 7.03
CA ASN A 61 9.74 1.52 8.11
C ASN A 61 10.24 2.97 8.07
N GLY A 62 10.45 3.54 6.88
CA GLY A 62 10.95 4.91 6.75
C GLY A 62 12.46 5.03 6.73
N SER A 63 13.18 3.91 6.63
CA SER A 63 14.63 3.91 6.39
C SER A 63 14.98 4.25 4.93
N ALA A 64 13.99 4.22 4.04
CA ALA A 64 14.08 4.73 2.67
C ALA A 64 12.74 5.36 2.23
N VAL A 65 12.84 6.46 1.46
CA VAL A 65 11.76 7.23 0.84
C VAL A 65 11.99 7.28 -0.65
#